data_AF-A0A8I0HBS9-F1
#
_entry.id   AF-A0A8I0HBS9-F1
#
_cell.length_a   1.000
_cell.length_b   1.000
_cell.length_c   1.000
_cell.angle_alpha   90.00
_cell.angle_beta   90.00
_cell.angle_gamma   90.00
#
_symmetry.space_group_name_H-M   'P 1'
#
loop_
_entity.id
_entity.type
_entity.pdbx_description
1 polymer ?
#
loop_
_entity_poly.entity_id
_entity_poly.type
_entity_poly.pdbx_seq_one_letter_code
_entity_poly.pdbx_strand_id
1 'polypeptide(L)' 'IVTGRIDKFFAEACLLEQDFIKDPDKTVQQVLTEKIANIGENITIRRFVRFERGEGIAKKEENFAEEVMKQING' A
#
# COMPACT_ATOMS: atom_id res chain seq x y z
N ILE A 1 2.59 24.14 -8.91
CA ILE A 1 1.83 23.47 -7.81
C ILE A 1 1.18 22.17 -8.30
N VAL A 2 0.49 22.17 -9.45
CA VAL A 2 -0.19 20.96 -9.97
C VAL A 2 0.80 19.85 -10.36
N THR A 3 1.86 20.17 -11.11
CA THR A 3 2.85 19.18 -11.56
C THR A 3 3.49 18.40 -10.40
N GLY A 4 4.03 19.09 -9.38
CA GLY A 4 4.62 18.40 -8.23
C GLY A 4 3.64 17.55 -7.42
N ARG A 5 2.32 17.85 -7.44
CA ARG A 5 1.30 16.96 -6.84
C ARG A 5 1.07 15.70 -7.67
N ILE A 6 1.15 15.83 -9.00
CA ILE A 6 1.06 14.71 -9.93
C ILE A 6 2.27 13.80 -9.75
N ASP A 7 3.48 14.37 -9.69
CA ASP A 7 4.72 13.62 -9.49
C ASP A 7 4.69 12.84 -8.17
N LYS A 8 4.22 13.50 -7.09
CA LYS A 8 4.01 12.85 -5.79
C LYS A 8 2.99 11.71 -5.86
N PHE A 9 1.88 11.91 -6.58
CA PHE A 9 0.88 10.84 -6.74
C PHE A 9 1.48 9.61 -7.42
N PHE A 10 2.30 9.78 -8.46
CA PHE A 10 2.97 8.66 -9.11
C PHE A 10 3.92 7.93 -8.16
N ALA A 11 4.73 8.66 -7.40
CA ALA A 11 5.64 8.08 -6.40
C ALA A 11 4.90 7.27 -5.31
N GLU A 12 3.70 7.70 -4.90
CA GLU A 12 2.95 7.04 -3.82
C GLU A 12 1.99 5.94 -4.33
N ALA A 13 1.48 6.05 -5.56
CA ALA A 13 0.42 5.16 -6.07
C ALA A 13 0.88 4.14 -7.14
N CYS A 14 2.01 4.38 -7.81
CA CYS A 14 2.49 3.50 -8.88
C CYS A 14 3.65 2.62 -8.40
N LEU A 15 3.42 1.29 -8.40
CA LEU A 15 4.37 0.32 -7.85
C LEU A 15 5.82 0.52 -8.28
N LEU A 16 6.07 0.82 -9.56
CA LEU A 16 7.44 0.95 -10.09
C LEU A 16 8.17 2.21 -9.57
N GLU A 17 7.42 3.26 -9.26
CA GLU A 17 7.93 4.56 -8.80
C GLU A 17 8.05 4.62 -7.27
N GLN A 18 7.44 3.68 -6.55
CA GLN A 18 7.51 3.60 -5.10
C GLN A 18 8.91 3.21 -4.62
N ASP A 19 9.29 3.76 -3.46
CA ASP A 19 10.48 3.34 -2.72
C ASP A 19 10.36 1.87 -2.29
N PHE A 20 11.46 1.15 -2.39
CA PHE A 20 11.48 -0.27 -2.07
C PHE A 20 11.54 -0.49 -0.56
N ILE A 21 10.59 -1.25 -0.02
CA ILE A 21 10.43 -1.44 1.44
C ILE A 21 11.68 -1.96 2.18
N LYS A 22 12.58 -2.67 1.49
CA LYS A 22 13.82 -3.19 2.10
C LYS A 22 15.02 -2.28 1.91
N ASP A 23 14.94 -1.34 0.97
CA ASP A 23 15.99 -0.39 0.63
C ASP A 23 15.33 0.90 0.11
N PRO A 24 14.95 1.82 1.01
CA PRO A 24 14.18 3.02 0.65
C PRO A 24 14.94 4.01 -0.24
N ASP A 25 16.26 3.84 -0.38
CA ASP A 25 17.08 4.69 -1.27
C ASP A 25 16.87 4.33 -2.75
N LYS A 26 16.15 3.23 -3.03
CA LYS A 26 15.88 2.74 -4.38
C LYS A 26 14.40 2.57 -4.65
N THR A 27 13.98 2.87 -5.88
CA THR A 27 12.63 2.54 -6.34
C THR A 27 12.51 1.07 -6.72
N VAL A 28 11.28 0.54 -6.74
CA VAL A 28 11.01 -0.83 -7.21
C VAL A 28 11.51 -1.04 -8.65
N GLN A 29 11.43 -0.03 -9.51
CA GLN A 29 11.97 -0.11 -10.88
C GLN A 29 13.50 -0.29 -10.91
N GLN A 30 14.22 0.43 -10.05
CA GLN A 30 15.67 0.29 -9.95
C GLN A 30 16.04 -1.12 -9.46
N VAL A 31 15.35 -1.62 -8.43
CA VAL A 31 15.53 -2.99 -7.94
C VAL A 31 15.21 -4.02 -9.03
N LEU A 32 14.14 -3.82 -9.81
CA LEU A 32 13.81 -4.69 -10.93
C LEU A 32 14.93 -4.71 -11.98
N THR A 33 15.47 -3.55 -12.33
CA THR A 33 16.57 -3.41 -13.30
C THR A 33 17.84 -4.10 -12.82
N GLU A 34 18.19 -3.92 -11.53
CA GLU A 34 19.32 -4.62 -10.91
C GLU A 34 19.13 -6.13 -10.92
N LYS A 35 17.90 -6.63 -10.68
CA LYS A 35 17.62 -8.06 -10.75
C LYS A 35 17.71 -8.61 -12.16
N ILE A 36 17.23 -7.88 -13.17
CA ILE A 36 17.39 -8.23 -14.58
C ILE A 36 18.88 -8.37 -14.92
N ALA A 37 19.71 -7.40 -14.52
CA ALA A 37 21.14 -7.42 -14.77
C ALA A 37 21.85 -8.60 -14.08
N ASN A 38 21.47 -8.93 -12.83
CA ASN A 38 22.07 -10.03 -12.08
C ASN A 38 21.64 -11.42 -12.57
N ILE A 39 20.38 -11.57 -13.01
CA ILE A 39 19.82 -12.85 -13.44
C ILE A 39 20.12 -13.12 -14.92
N GLY A 40 20.21 -12.06 -15.73
CA GLY A 40 20.42 -12.16 -17.18
C GLY A 40 19.14 -12.45 -17.98
N GLU A 41 17.96 -12.35 -17.34
CA GLU A 41 16.66 -12.55 -17.98
C GLU A 41 15.83 -11.27 -17.97
N ASN A 42 14.96 -11.12 -18.98
CA ASN A 42 14.03 -10.00 -19.03
C ASN A 42 12.83 -10.27 -18.10
N ILE A 43 12.73 -9.50 -17.02
CA ILE A 43 11.70 -9.62 -15.99
C ILE A 43 10.72 -8.45 -16.12
N THR A 44 9.42 -8.72 -16.10
CA THR A 44 8.39 -7.68 -16.16
C THR A 44 7.27 -7.96 -15.17
N ILE A 45 6.89 -6.96 -14.38
CA ILE A 45 5.71 -7.03 -13.51
C ILE A 45 4.48 -6.69 -14.37
N ARG A 46 3.65 -7.69 -14.66
CA ARG A 46 2.44 -7.49 -15.50
C ARG A 46 1.22 -7.05 -14.71
N ARG A 47 0.89 -7.78 -13.63
CA ARG A 47 -0.28 -7.55 -12.79
C ARG A 47 0.04 -7.97 -11.36
N PHE A 48 -0.52 -7.25 -10.40
CA PHE A 48 -0.48 -7.61 -8.99
C PHE A 48 -1.84 -7.28 -8.36
N VAL A 49 -2.14 -7.91 -7.23
CA VAL A 49 -3.32 -7.63 -6.42
C VAL A 49 -2.91 -7.69 -4.96
N ARG A 50 -3.40 -6.75 -4.15
CA ARG A 50 -3.22 -6.74 -2.70
C ARG A 50 -4.58 -6.98 -2.07
N PHE A 51 -4.73 -8.06 -1.32
CA PHE A 51 -5.92 -8.31 -0.53
C PHE A 51 -5.68 -7.89 0.91
N GLU A 52 -6.64 -7.20 1.50
CA GLU A 52 -6.64 -6.87 2.92
C GLU A 52 -7.91 -7.37 3.62
N ARG A 53 -7.76 -7.96 4.80
CA ARG A 53 -8.93 -8.46 5.55
C ARG A 53 -9.81 -7.28 5.98
N GLY A 54 -11.06 -7.28 5.52
CA GLY A 54 -12.00 -6.19 5.81
C GLY A 54 -11.92 -5.04 4.82
N GLU A 55 -11.19 -5.19 3.71
CA GLU A 55 -11.20 -4.23 2.61
C GLU A 55 -12.64 -3.97 2.14
N GLY A 56 -13.05 -2.70 2.14
CA GLY A 56 -14.41 -2.29 1.77
C GLY A 56 -15.49 -2.55 2.82
N ILE A 57 -15.16 -3.11 4.00
CA ILE A 57 -16.12 -3.32 5.10
C ILE A 57 -16.05 -2.14 6.06
N ALA A 58 -17.19 -1.49 6.32
CA ALA A 58 -17.28 -0.47 7.35
C ALA A 58 -16.98 -1.09 8.72
N LYS A 59 -15.92 -0.62 9.38
CA LYS A 59 -15.59 -1.07 10.74
C LYS A 59 -16.70 -0.62 11.67
N LYS A 60 -17.40 -1.57 12.29
CA LYS A 60 -18.43 -1.29 13.28
C LYS A 60 -17.74 -0.69 14.52
N GLU A 61 -18.01 0.58 14.82
CA GLU A 61 -17.60 1.19 16.08
C GLU A 61 -18.60 0.78 17.16
N GLU A 62 -18.14 -0.03 18.11
CA GLU A 62 -18.94 -0.41 19.27
C GLU A 62 -18.42 0.36 20.50
N ASN A 63 -19.24 1.26 21.02
CA ASN A 63 -18.93 2.00 22.24
C ASN A 63 -19.29 1.12 23.45
N PHE A 64 -18.29 0.42 23.96
CA PHE A 64 -18.41 -0.48 25.11
C PHE A 64 -19.06 0.20 26.33
N ALA A 65 -18.81 1.50 26.56
CA ALA A 65 -19.38 2.23 27.69
C ALA A 65 -20.91 2.37 27.58
N GLU A 66 -21.43 2.59 26.37
CA GLU A 66 -22.88 2.67 26.13
C GLU A 66 -23.56 1.31 26.26
N GLU A 67 -22.88 0.23 25.86
CA GLU A 67 -23.39 -1.13 26.02
C GLU A 67 -23.51 -1.52 27.49
N VAL A 68 -22.48 -1.22 28.30
CA VAL A 68 -22.48 -1.46 29.75
C VAL A 68 -23.58 -0.65 30.45
N MET A 69 -23.77 0.62 30.07
CA MET A 69 -24.84 1.46 30.64
C MET A 69 -26.25 0.93 30.32
N LYS A 70 -26.45 0.34 29.13
CA LYS A 70 -27.74 -0.28 28.75
C LYS A 70 -28.06 -1.55 29.55
N GLN A 71 -27.04 -2.30 29.98
CA GLN A 71 -27.24 -3.53 30.76
C GLN A 71 -27.48 -3.30 32.25
N ILE A 72 -27.05 -2.16 32.82
CA ILE A 72 -27.24 -1.84 34.25
C ILE A 72 -28.63 -1.23 34.53
N ASN A 73 -29.25 -0.59 33.54
CA ASN A 73 -30.53 0.12 33.67
C ASN A 73 -31.74 -0.69 33.18
N GLY A 74 -31.56 -1.95 32.79
CA GLY A 74 -32.63 -2.91 32.45
C GLY A 74 -32.77 -3.97 33.53
#